data_AF-F4P6P7-F1
#
_entry.id   AF-F4P6P7-F1
#
_cell.length_a   1.000
_cell.length_b   1.000
_cell.length_c   1.000
_cell.angle_alpha   90.00
_cell.angle_beta   90.00
_cell.angle_gamma   90.00
#
_symmetry.space_group_name_H-M   'P 1'
#
loop_
_entity.id
_entity.type
_entity.pdbx_description
1 polymer ?
#
loop_
_entity_poly.entity_id
_entity_poly.type
_entity_poly.pdbx_seq_one_letter_code
_entity_poly.pdbx_strand_id
1 'polypeptide(L)'
;MEATVKMLTNNLNQQSSIAAADMDRLSKCLQVEVQAKESALRQLSKIPPDPFSSWTRNKTSDMGIPKDPPNMPRGADPDHWTMFCKADPFNSKRLDAGQLGIALSAGPWPPLSIRAIVLLIRTYDRNGDFVDFEFFTRVWPQMHQWKKTFFRHHNGQGEFVFGYIPFKNMAMALKEIDITIPLKVLELIFKRIKLTGDLVGWDDFVCLAARLQAQINDFQRVDTDEDRVITVLYDQYMDMINRCVF
;
A
#
# COMPACT_ATOMS: atom_id res chain seq x y z
N MET A 1 44.73 47.96 -19.54
CA MET A 1 44.95 46.59 -18.99
C MET A 1 44.88 46.56 -17.47
N GLU A 2 45.62 47.41 -16.75
CA GLU A 2 45.68 47.36 -15.28
C GLU A 2 44.34 47.59 -14.56
N ALA A 3 43.51 48.51 -15.06
CA ALA A 3 42.17 48.79 -14.50
C ALA A 3 41.20 47.60 -14.65
N THR A 4 41.25 46.91 -15.78
CA THR A 4 40.40 45.74 -16.07
C THR A 4 40.76 44.55 -15.20
N VAL A 5 42.07 44.33 -14.95
CA VAL A 5 42.55 43.28 -14.05
C VAL A 5 42.09 43.55 -12.61
N LYS A 6 42.23 44.79 -12.11
CA LYS A 6 41.74 45.16 -10.76
C LYS A 6 40.22 44.95 -10.61
N MET A 7 39.44 45.28 -11.63
CA MET A 7 37.99 45.08 -11.62
C MET A 7 37.60 43.60 -11.56
N LEU A 8 38.25 42.74 -12.37
CA LEU A 8 37.99 41.30 -12.37
C LEU A 8 38.41 40.64 -11.06
N THR A 9 39.57 41.02 -10.51
CA THR A 9 40.03 40.51 -9.20
C THR A 9 39.07 40.90 -8.08
N ASN A 10 38.56 42.14 -8.07
CA ASN A 10 37.57 42.55 -7.08
C ASN A 10 36.25 41.78 -7.20
N ASN A 11 35.79 41.51 -8.42
CA ASN A 11 34.56 40.75 -8.64
C ASN A 11 34.72 39.27 -8.20
N LEU A 12 35.85 38.64 -8.52
CA LEU A 12 36.19 37.29 -8.05
C LEU A 12 36.29 37.21 -6.51
N ASN A 13 36.89 38.20 -5.87
CA ASN A 13 36.97 38.27 -4.41
C ASN A 13 35.59 38.48 -3.78
N GLN A 14 34.72 39.29 -4.41
CA GLN A 14 33.36 39.52 -3.94
C GLN A 14 32.50 38.27 -4.10
N GLN A 15 32.59 37.55 -5.22
CA GLN A 15 31.91 36.27 -5.43
C GLN A 15 32.39 35.19 -4.46
N SER A 16 33.70 35.11 -4.19
CA SER A 16 34.27 34.17 -3.22
C SER A 16 33.77 34.46 -1.80
N SER A 17 33.64 35.74 -1.43
CA SER A 17 33.09 36.17 -0.15
C SER A 17 31.62 35.81 0.02
N ILE A 18 30.81 35.96 -1.04
CA ILE A 18 29.39 35.57 -1.04
C ILE A 18 29.24 34.05 -0.88
N ALA A 19 30.02 33.26 -1.64
CA ALA A 19 30.00 31.80 -1.52
C ALA A 19 30.40 31.32 -0.12
N ALA A 20 31.37 31.98 0.52
CA ALA A 20 31.78 31.68 1.89
C ALA A 20 30.67 32.01 2.90
N ALA A 21 29.96 33.13 2.72
CA ALA A 21 28.83 33.52 3.56
C ALA A 21 27.64 32.56 3.42
N ASP A 22 27.35 32.08 2.22
CA ASP A 22 26.29 31.10 1.98
C ASP A 22 26.63 29.72 2.57
N MET A 23 27.89 29.29 2.46
CA MET A 23 28.37 28.06 3.10
C MET A 23 28.30 28.12 4.62
N ASP A 24 28.62 29.26 5.23
CA ASP A 24 28.49 29.48 6.67
C ASP A 24 27.02 29.47 7.11
N ARG A 25 26.11 30.06 6.31
CA ARG A 25 24.66 30.00 6.56
C ARG A 25 24.11 28.59 6.47
N LEU A 26 24.49 27.83 5.44
CA LEU A 26 24.06 26.44 5.26
C LEU A 26 24.59 25.54 6.39
N SER A 27 25.85 25.74 6.79
CA SER A 27 26.46 25.02 7.91
C SER A 27 25.71 25.29 9.22
N LYS A 28 25.39 26.56 9.50
CA LYS A 28 24.59 26.95 10.68
C LYS A 28 23.18 26.36 10.64
N CYS A 29 22.51 26.36 9.48
CA CYS A 29 21.20 25.73 9.33
C CYS A 29 21.26 24.21 9.58
N LEU A 30 22.26 23.52 9.03
CA LEU A 30 22.48 22.09 9.27
C LEU A 30 22.75 21.78 10.74
N GLN A 31 23.55 22.61 11.42
CA GLN A 31 23.80 22.47 12.86
C GLN A 31 22.53 22.63 13.69
N VAL A 32 21.68 23.60 13.35
CA VAL A 32 20.37 23.78 14.01
C VAL A 32 19.47 22.55 13.79
N GLU A 33 19.46 21.97 12.59
CA GLU A 33 18.65 20.79 12.28
C GLU A 33 19.17 19.52 13.00
N VAL A 34 20.48 19.32 13.04
CA VAL A 34 21.13 18.22 13.78
C VAL A 34 20.83 18.36 15.27
N GLN A 35 20.97 19.57 15.83
CA GLN A 35 20.72 19.83 17.24
C GLN A 35 19.24 19.67 17.61
N ALA A 36 18.32 20.02 16.69
CA ALA A 36 16.89 19.76 16.84
C ALA A 36 16.58 18.25 16.84
N LYS A 37 17.19 17.47 15.93
CA LYS A 37 17.03 16.01 15.88
C LYS A 37 17.63 15.32 17.11
N GLU A 38 18.79 15.74 17.58
CA GLU A 38 19.39 15.20 18.81
C GLU A 38 18.56 15.54 20.05
N SER A 39 17.98 16.75 20.07
CA SER A 39 17.08 17.17 21.13
C SER A 39 15.78 16.35 21.12
N ALA A 40 15.21 16.09 19.94
CA ALA A 40 14.07 15.19 19.77
C ALA A 40 14.40 13.76 20.21
N LEU A 41 15.58 13.23 19.86
CA LEU A 41 16.03 11.90 20.31
C LEU A 41 16.21 11.84 21.84
N ARG A 42 16.77 12.90 22.44
CA ARG A 42 16.90 13.03 23.90
C ARG A 42 15.56 13.24 24.60
N GLN A 43 14.55 13.75 23.90
CA GLN A 43 13.17 13.81 24.42
C GLN A 43 12.53 12.42 24.33
N LEU A 44 12.69 11.70 23.21
CA LEU A 44 12.23 10.33 23.04
C LEU A 44 12.87 9.36 24.06
N SER A 45 14.14 9.54 24.43
CA SER A 45 14.78 8.70 25.45
C SER A 45 14.34 8.99 26.89
N LYS A 46 13.69 10.14 27.13
CA LYS A 46 13.09 10.52 28.41
C LYS A 46 11.61 10.15 28.51
N ILE A 47 10.99 9.77 27.39
CA ILE A 47 9.69 9.11 27.43
C ILE A 47 9.93 7.84 28.25
N PRO A 48 9.25 7.67 29.40
CA PRO A 48 9.37 6.43 30.15
C PRO A 48 9.08 5.29 29.17
N PRO A 49 9.82 4.16 29.21
CA PRO A 49 9.46 3.00 28.41
C PRO A 49 7.97 2.79 28.67
N ASP A 50 7.18 2.65 27.60
CA ASP A 50 5.74 2.87 27.70
C ASP A 50 5.20 2.10 28.91
N PRO A 51 4.19 2.60 29.64
CA PRO A 51 3.69 1.88 30.80
C PRO A 51 3.18 0.47 30.46
N PHE A 52 3.10 0.13 29.16
CA PHE A 52 2.85 -1.20 28.64
C PHE A 52 4.12 -2.04 28.36
N SER A 53 5.35 -1.56 28.50
CA SER A 53 6.58 -2.25 28.06
C SER A 53 7.15 -3.14 29.16
N SER A 54 7.04 -2.69 30.41
CA SER A 54 7.21 -3.52 31.62
C SER A 54 5.99 -4.41 31.87
N TRP A 55 4.80 -3.95 31.45
CA TRP A 55 3.55 -4.71 31.49
C TRP A 55 3.53 -5.82 30.44
N THR A 56 4.00 -5.61 29.21
CA THR A 56 4.04 -6.61 28.13
C THR A 56 5.08 -7.68 28.42
N ARG A 57 6.23 -7.32 29.02
CA ARG A 57 7.24 -8.32 29.42
C ARG A 57 6.75 -9.23 30.55
N ASN A 58 5.95 -8.73 31.49
CA ASN A 58 5.47 -9.49 32.65
C ASN A 58 4.02 -10.01 32.52
N LYS A 59 3.24 -9.58 31.51
CA LYS A 59 1.87 -10.08 31.22
C LYS A 59 1.74 -10.90 29.95
N THR A 60 2.78 -11.06 29.15
CA THR A 60 2.81 -12.12 28.12
C THR A 60 2.67 -13.51 28.75
N SER A 61 2.99 -13.67 30.04
CA SER A 61 2.69 -14.90 30.80
C SER A 61 1.25 -15.02 31.30
N ASP A 62 0.47 -13.94 31.35
CA ASP A 62 -0.83 -13.88 32.07
C ASP A 62 -2.04 -13.60 31.15
N MET A 63 -1.80 -13.14 29.92
CA MET A 63 -2.84 -12.83 28.91
C MET A 63 -3.17 -14.00 27.96
N GLY A 64 -2.62 -15.19 28.19
CA GLY A 64 -2.87 -16.35 27.34
C GLY A 64 -2.37 -16.21 25.89
N ILE A 65 -1.53 -15.21 25.59
CA ILE A 65 -0.83 -15.10 24.31
C ILE A 65 0.12 -16.31 24.21
N PRO A 66 -0.06 -17.21 23.22
CA PRO A 66 0.80 -18.38 23.08
C PRO A 66 2.27 -17.95 22.95
N LYS A 67 3.14 -18.55 23.78
CA LYS A 67 4.59 -18.23 23.81
C LYS A 67 5.34 -18.66 22.56
N ASP A 68 4.76 -19.59 21.81
CA ASP A 68 5.30 -20.08 20.55
C ASP A 68 4.39 -19.66 19.40
N PRO A 69 4.94 -19.14 18.28
CA PRO A 69 4.13 -18.91 17.10
C PRO A 69 3.46 -20.21 16.70
N PRO A 70 2.19 -20.18 16.26
CA PRO A 70 1.48 -21.37 15.83
C PRO A 70 2.31 -22.17 14.81
N ASN A 71 2.21 -23.50 14.88
CA ASN A 71 2.87 -24.37 13.92
C ASN A 71 2.45 -23.99 12.49
N MET A 72 3.45 -23.73 11.66
CA MET A 72 3.27 -23.33 10.28
C MET A 72 2.49 -24.40 9.49
N PRO A 73 1.46 -24.01 8.72
CA PRO A 73 0.75 -24.95 7.87
C PRO A 73 1.70 -25.64 6.88
N ARG A 74 1.49 -26.93 6.61
CA ARG A 74 2.34 -27.69 5.69
C ARG A 74 2.32 -27.06 4.30
N GLY A 75 3.49 -26.75 3.75
CA GLY A 75 3.63 -26.14 2.42
C GLY A 75 3.34 -24.63 2.38
N ALA A 76 3.12 -23.98 3.52
CA ALA A 76 3.05 -22.53 3.57
C ALA A 76 4.40 -21.90 3.21
N ASP A 77 4.36 -20.65 2.78
CA ASP A 77 5.57 -19.84 2.62
C ASP A 77 5.99 -19.25 3.98
N PRO A 78 7.27 -19.35 4.39
CA PRO A 78 7.72 -18.87 5.69
C PRO A 78 7.53 -17.36 5.90
N ASP A 79 7.67 -16.55 4.84
CA ASP A 79 7.54 -15.10 4.92
C ASP A 79 6.07 -14.72 5.07
N HIS A 80 5.17 -15.36 4.32
CA HIS A 80 3.73 -15.16 4.49
C HIS A 80 3.28 -15.52 5.91
N TRP A 81 3.73 -16.67 6.42
CA TRP A 81 3.36 -17.13 7.75
C TRP A 81 3.86 -16.20 8.85
N THR A 82 5.09 -15.69 8.71
CA THR A 82 5.69 -14.74 9.65
C THR A 82 4.88 -13.45 9.73
N MET A 83 4.46 -12.90 8.58
CA MET A 83 3.68 -11.65 8.57
C MET A 83 2.26 -11.86 9.12
N PHE A 84 1.66 -13.01 8.83
CA PHE A 84 0.36 -13.38 9.39
C PHE A 84 0.42 -13.49 10.92
N CYS A 85 1.40 -14.21 11.47
CA CYS A 85 1.55 -14.37 12.92
C CYS A 85 1.81 -13.04 13.65
N LYS A 86 2.55 -12.11 13.01
CA LYS A 86 2.76 -10.76 13.57
C LYS A 86 1.47 -9.96 13.69
N ALA A 87 0.51 -10.18 12.77
CA ALA A 87 -0.78 -9.52 12.78
C ALA A 87 -1.83 -10.22 13.67
N ASP A 88 -1.59 -11.49 14.03
CA ASP A 88 -2.44 -12.29 14.92
C ASP A 88 -1.75 -12.57 16.28
N PRO A 89 -1.55 -11.55 17.14
CA PRO A 89 -0.85 -11.72 18.41
C PRO A 89 -1.57 -12.68 19.36
N PHE A 90 -2.86 -12.95 19.15
CA PHE A 90 -3.66 -13.84 19.99
C PHE A 90 -3.86 -15.23 19.38
N ASN A 91 -3.24 -15.54 18.23
CA ASN A 91 -3.36 -16.84 17.55
C ASN A 91 -4.82 -17.27 17.31
N SER A 92 -5.67 -16.31 16.96
CA SER A 92 -7.07 -16.52 16.61
C SER A 92 -7.23 -17.25 15.27
N LYS A 93 -6.17 -17.30 14.45
CA LYS A 93 -6.11 -17.80 13.07
C LYS A 93 -7.00 -17.03 12.10
N ARG A 94 -7.45 -15.84 12.50
CA ARG A 94 -8.36 -14.98 11.75
C ARG A 94 -7.96 -13.51 11.98
N LEU A 95 -7.79 -12.74 10.93
CA LEU A 95 -7.45 -11.33 11.00
C LEU A 95 -8.68 -10.48 10.70
N ASP A 96 -9.00 -9.51 11.54
CA ASP A 96 -9.94 -8.44 11.17
C ASP A 96 -9.31 -7.45 10.18
N ALA A 97 -10.08 -6.45 9.73
CA ALA A 97 -9.59 -5.42 8.81
C ALA A 97 -8.41 -4.60 9.36
N GLY A 98 -8.37 -4.33 10.67
CA GLY A 98 -7.27 -3.61 11.29
C GLY A 98 -5.99 -4.45 11.31
N GLN A 99 -6.11 -5.70 11.73
CA GLN A 99 -5.02 -6.67 11.77
C GLN A 99 -4.49 -6.98 10.37
N LEU A 100 -5.36 -7.16 9.37
CA LEU A 100 -4.95 -7.30 7.98
C LEU A 100 -4.19 -6.07 7.48
N GLY A 101 -4.64 -4.86 7.86
CA GLY A 101 -3.93 -3.62 7.57
C GLY A 101 -2.50 -3.62 8.13
N ILE A 102 -2.34 -4.05 9.39
CA ILE A 102 -1.02 -4.20 10.02
C ILE A 102 -0.18 -5.23 9.25
N ALA A 103 -0.74 -6.39 8.92
CA ALA A 103 -0.05 -7.44 8.16
C ALA A 103 0.46 -6.90 6.82
N LEU A 104 -0.41 -6.24 6.06
CA LEU A 104 -0.08 -5.68 4.74
C LEU A 104 0.88 -4.49 4.83
N SER A 105 0.90 -3.74 5.93
CA SER A 105 1.85 -2.62 6.12
C SER A 105 3.31 -3.05 6.21
N ALA A 106 3.57 -4.33 6.47
CA ALA A 106 4.93 -4.89 6.44
C ALA A 106 5.47 -5.07 5.01
N GLY A 107 4.61 -4.98 3.99
CA GLY A 107 5.01 -5.07 2.58
C GLY A 107 5.68 -3.79 2.06
N PRO A 108 6.33 -3.84 0.89
CA PRO A 108 7.06 -2.70 0.32
C PRO A 108 6.13 -1.71 -0.40
N TRP A 109 4.97 -1.37 0.16
CA TRP A 109 3.99 -0.42 -0.39
C TRP A 109 3.45 0.51 0.71
N PRO A 110 2.80 1.64 0.36
CA PRO A 110 2.18 2.53 1.31
C PRO A 110 1.12 1.78 2.10
N PRO A 111 0.95 2.10 3.39
CA PRO A 111 -0.17 1.60 4.17
C PRO A 111 -1.48 1.90 3.45
N LEU A 112 -2.27 0.85 3.22
CA LEU A 112 -3.61 1.00 2.65
C LEU A 112 -4.53 1.69 3.66
N SER A 113 -5.44 2.52 3.18
CA SER A 113 -6.54 3.00 4.01
C SER A 113 -7.42 1.84 4.49
N ILE A 114 -8.02 2.01 5.67
CA ILE A 114 -8.96 1.02 6.23
C ILE A 114 -10.13 0.76 5.26
N ARG A 115 -10.56 1.76 4.47
CA ARG A 115 -11.58 1.60 3.43
C ARG A 115 -11.14 0.59 2.38
N ALA A 116 -9.90 0.71 1.89
CA ALA A 116 -9.35 -0.20 0.89
C ALA A 116 -9.21 -1.63 1.43
N ILE A 117 -8.78 -1.77 2.69
CA ILE A 117 -8.65 -3.09 3.34
C ILE A 117 -10.03 -3.76 3.52
N VAL A 118 -11.03 -3.02 4.02
CA VAL A 118 -12.39 -3.55 4.17
C VAL A 118 -12.96 -3.97 2.82
N LEU A 119 -12.75 -3.17 1.77
CA LEU A 119 -13.21 -3.53 0.43
C LEU A 119 -12.49 -4.77 -0.08
N LEU A 120 -11.18 -4.88 0.15
CA LEU A 120 -10.38 -6.04 -0.21
C LEU A 120 -10.94 -7.32 0.46
N ILE A 121 -11.21 -7.28 1.77
CA ILE A 121 -11.81 -8.42 2.49
C ILE A 121 -13.15 -8.80 1.86
N ARG A 122 -14.07 -7.84 1.72
CA ARG A 122 -15.42 -8.07 1.17
C ARG A 122 -15.42 -8.61 -0.26
N THR A 123 -14.38 -8.30 -1.02
CA THR A 123 -14.23 -8.77 -2.40
C THR A 123 -13.95 -10.27 -2.47
N TYR A 124 -13.34 -10.86 -1.45
CA TYR A 124 -13.04 -12.30 -1.41
C TYR A 124 -13.92 -13.08 -0.44
N ASP A 125 -14.45 -12.46 0.62
CA ASP A 125 -15.37 -13.08 1.57
C ASP A 125 -16.63 -12.23 1.78
N ARG A 126 -17.79 -12.79 1.41
CA ARG A 126 -19.11 -12.15 1.53
C ARG A 126 -19.59 -12.00 2.97
N ASN A 127 -19.21 -12.96 3.82
CA ASN A 127 -19.73 -13.07 5.19
C ASN A 127 -18.69 -12.59 6.22
N GLY A 128 -17.46 -12.37 5.77
CA GLY A 128 -16.30 -12.21 6.61
C GLY A 128 -16.06 -10.77 7.03
N ASP A 129 -16.16 -10.54 8.34
CA ASP A 129 -15.41 -9.45 9.01
C ASP A 129 -13.93 -9.85 9.23
N PHE A 130 -13.59 -11.11 8.95
CA PHE A 130 -12.30 -11.71 9.22
C PHE A 130 -11.75 -12.49 8.02
N VAL A 131 -10.43 -12.59 7.92
CA VAL A 131 -9.72 -13.36 6.91
C VAL A 131 -8.78 -14.39 7.53
N ASP A 132 -8.65 -15.54 6.89
CA ASP A 132 -7.73 -16.59 7.32
C ASP A 132 -6.37 -16.49 6.62
N PHE A 133 -5.47 -17.42 6.96
CA PHE A 133 -4.16 -17.50 6.33
C PHE A 133 -4.25 -17.83 4.83
N GLU A 134 -5.24 -18.60 4.40
CA GLU A 134 -5.42 -18.96 3.00
C GLU A 134 -5.71 -17.72 2.15
N PHE A 135 -6.59 -16.82 2.63
CA PHE A 135 -6.78 -15.51 2.03
C PHE A 135 -5.47 -14.72 1.95
N PHE A 136 -4.68 -14.69 3.02
CA PHE A 136 -3.43 -13.94 3.05
C PHE A 136 -2.42 -14.46 2.00
N THR A 137 -2.33 -15.78 1.82
CA THR A 137 -1.47 -16.39 0.79
C THR A 137 -1.89 -16.08 -0.63
N ARG A 138 -3.18 -15.78 -0.88
CA ARG A 138 -3.66 -15.32 -2.19
C ARG A 138 -3.37 -13.85 -2.44
N VAL A 139 -3.61 -13.00 -1.44
CA VAL A 139 -3.54 -11.55 -1.58
C VAL A 139 -2.10 -11.04 -1.60
N TRP A 140 -1.21 -11.60 -0.79
CA TRP A 140 0.15 -11.07 -0.68
C TRP A 140 0.94 -11.08 -2.01
N PRO A 141 0.97 -12.17 -2.80
CA PRO A 141 1.60 -12.14 -4.12
C PRO A 141 0.92 -11.16 -5.09
N GLN A 142 -0.41 -11.06 -5.03
CA GLN A 142 -1.17 -10.12 -5.86
C GLN A 142 -0.79 -8.67 -5.56
N MET A 143 -0.57 -8.32 -4.28
CA MET A 143 -0.13 -6.98 -3.89
C MET A 143 1.23 -6.61 -4.51
N HIS A 144 2.17 -7.56 -4.60
CA HIS A 144 3.44 -7.34 -5.32
C HIS A 144 3.23 -7.14 -6.81
N GLN A 145 2.36 -7.93 -7.43
CA GLN A 145 2.03 -7.79 -8.86
C GLN A 145 1.37 -6.43 -9.13
N TRP A 146 0.36 -6.05 -8.34
CA TRP A 146 -0.31 -4.77 -8.44
C TRP A 146 0.64 -3.61 -8.21
N LYS A 147 1.55 -3.70 -7.24
CA LYS A 147 2.59 -2.69 -7.03
C LYS A 147 3.44 -2.53 -8.29
N LYS A 148 3.97 -3.63 -8.82
CA LYS A 148 4.82 -3.62 -10.01
C LYS A 148 4.12 -2.99 -11.22
N THR A 149 2.85 -3.33 -11.45
CA THR A 149 2.04 -2.74 -12.50
C THR A 149 1.77 -1.26 -12.25
N PHE A 150 1.42 -0.88 -11.01
CA PHE A 150 1.19 0.51 -10.65
C PHE A 150 2.41 1.38 -10.95
N PHE A 151 3.61 0.91 -10.57
CA PHE A 151 4.87 1.61 -10.82
C PHE A 151 5.26 1.77 -12.29
N ARG A 152 4.73 0.92 -13.17
CA ARG A 152 4.97 1.04 -14.62
C ARG A 152 4.09 2.08 -15.28
N HIS A 153 2.90 2.33 -14.72
CA HIS A 153 1.84 3.10 -15.38
C HIS A 153 1.49 4.42 -14.68
N HIS A 154 1.90 4.61 -13.43
CA HIS A 154 1.70 5.86 -12.70
C HIS A 154 2.60 6.99 -13.21
N ASN A 155 2.23 8.22 -12.87
CA ASN A 155 2.97 9.44 -13.21
C ASN A 155 3.96 9.90 -12.12
N GLY A 156 4.23 9.07 -11.10
CA GLY A 156 5.16 9.39 -10.02
C GLY A 156 6.61 9.37 -10.49
N GLN A 157 7.47 10.10 -9.78
CA GLN A 157 8.90 10.19 -10.10
C GLN A 157 9.67 9.14 -9.26
N GLY A 158 10.11 8.06 -9.92
CA GLY A 158 10.90 7.00 -9.29
C GLY A 158 10.07 5.94 -8.51
N GLU A 159 10.76 4.90 -8.04
CA GLU A 159 10.14 3.70 -7.45
C GLU A 159 9.63 3.85 -6.00
N PHE A 160 9.81 5.03 -5.39
CA PHE A 160 9.39 5.30 -4.01
C PHE A 160 8.28 6.33 -3.90
N VAL A 161 7.95 7.02 -4.99
CA VAL A 161 6.92 8.07 -5.01
C VAL A 161 5.66 7.54 -5.67
N PHE A 162 4.68 7.18 -4.86
CA PHE A 162 3.37 6.78 -5.35
C PHE A 162 2.64 8.01 -5.93
N GLY A 163 2.28 7.92 -7.20
CA GLY A 163 1.56 8.95 -7.93
C GLY A 163 0.13 8.49 -8.19
N TYR A 164 -0.34 8.72 -9.41
CA TYR A 164 -1.64 8.29 -9.88
C TYR A 164 -1.52 7.67 -11.27
N ILE A 165 -2.40 6.72 -11.59
CA ILE A 165 -2.47 6.15 -12.95
C ILE A 165 -3.42 7.00 -13.80
N PRO A 166 -2.94 7.65 -14.88
CA PRO A 166 -3.81 8.34 -15.82
C PRO A 166 -4.76 7.35 -16.50
N PHE A 167 -5.99 7.78 -16.79
CA PHE A 167 -7.00 6.94 -17.47
C PHE A 167 -6.46 6.27 -18.75
N LYS A 168 -5.69 7.02 -19.57
CA LYS A 168 -5.07 6.53 -20.81
C LYS A 168 -4.16 5.31 -20.60
N ASN A 169 -3.54 5.18 -19.42
CA ASN A 169 -2.65 4.06 -19.10
C ASN A 169 -3.40 2.91 -18.41
N MET A 170 -4.61 3.15 -17.92
CA MET A 170 -5.32 2.16 -17.10
C MET A 170 -5.66 0.89 -17.87
N ALA A 171 -6.08 0.99 -19.13
CA ALA A 171 -6.36 -0.19 -19.94
C ALA A 171 -5.12 -1.09 -20.08
N MET A 172 -3.93 -0.50 -20.22
CA MET A 172 -2.67 -1.25 -20.29
C MET A 172 -2.28 -1.81 -18.91
N ALA A 173 -2.46 -1.02 -17.85
CA ALA A 173 -2.19 -1.47 -16.48
C ALA A 173 -3.05 -2.69 -16.12
N LEU A 174 -4.36 -2.64 -16.36
CA LEU A 174 -5.26 -3.77 -16.11
C LEU A 174 -4.88 -5.00 -16.94
N LYS A 175 -4.47 -4.80 -18.19
CA LYS A 175 -4.02 -5.90 -19.05
C LYS A 175 -2.76 -6.61 -18.52
N GLU A 176 -1.85 -5.89 -17.85
CA GLU A 176 -0.66 -6.51 -17.23
C GLU A 176 -0.96 -7.42 -16.04
N ILE A 177 -2.15 -7.28 -15.45
CA ILE A 177 -2.64 -8.13 -14.35
C ILE A 177 -3.74 -9.07 -14.85
N ASP A 178 -3.74 -9.37 -16.15
CA ASP A 178 -4.67 -10.28 -16.83
C ASP A 178 -6.15 -9.85 -16.82
N ILE A 179 -6.42 -8.57 -16.53
CA ILE A 179 -7.75 -7.98 -16.56
C ILE A 179 -7.98 -7.31 -17.93
N THR A 180 -8.74 -7.98 -18.79
CA THR A 180 -9.12 -7.43 -20.11
C THR A 180 -10.57 -6.97 -20.11
N ILE A 181 -10.79 -5.67 -20.27
CA ILE A 181 -12.12 -5.06 -20.25
C ILE A 181 -12.27 -4.16 -21.49
N PRO A 182 -13.43 -4.17 -22.18
CA PRO A 182 -13.70 -3.23 -23.27
C PRO A 182 -13.59 -1.78 -22.81
N LEU A 183 -12.97 -0.92 -23.62
CA LEU A 183 -12.69 0.48 -23.26
C LEU A 183 -13.95 1.25 -22.81
N LYS A 184 -15.09 1.03 -23.49
CA LYS A 184 -16.39 1.63 -23.12
C LYS A 184 -16.83 1.26 -21.70
N VAL A 185 -16.59 0.02 -21.28
CA VAL A 185 -16.92 -0.44 -19.92
C VAL A 185 -15.96 0.17 -18.91
N LEU A 186 -14.67 0.26 -19.26
CA LEU A 186 -13.66 0.92 -18.43
C LEU A 186 -14.00 2.41 -18.21
N GLU A 187 -14.47 3.13 -19.24
CA GLU A 187 -14.93 4.52 -19.12
C GLU A 187 -16.11 4.65 -18.14
N LEU A 188 -17.06 3.70 -18.14
CA LEU A 188 -18.19 3.71 -17.21
C LEU A 188 -17.75 3.45 -15.77
N ILE A 189 -16.86 2.48 -15.56
CA ILE A 189 -16.27 2.19 -14.25
C ILE A 189 -15.52 3.44 -13.75
N PHE A 190 -14.73 4.06 -14.60
CA PHE A 190 -14.02 5.29 -14.25
C PHE A 190 -14.94 6.44 -13.94
N LYS A 191 -16.02 6.65 -14.70
CA LYS A 191 -17.01 7.69 -14.38
C LYS A 191 -17.59 7.49 -12.98
N ARG A 192 -17.81 6.25 -12.54
CA ARG A 192 -18.27 5.96 -11.17
C ARG A 192 -17.18 6.23 -10.13
N ILE A 193 -15.93 5.85 -10.38
CA ILE A 193 -14.80 6.12 -9.48
C ILE A 193 -14.53 7.63 -9.39
N LYS A 194 -14.60 8.34 -10.52
CA LYS A 194 -14.37 9.79 -10.65
C LYS A 194 -15.33 10.66 -9.85
N LEU A 195 -16.51 10.15 -9.49
CA LEU A 195 -17.41 10.85 -8.56
C LEU A 195 -16.78 11.07 -7.17
N THR A 196 -15.67 10.38 -6.86
CA THR A 196 -14.91 10.52 -5.60
C THR A 196 -13.54 11.19 -5.76
N GLY A 197 -13.06 11.45 -6.99
CA GLY A 197 -11.77 12.08 -7.29
C GLY A 197 -11.27 11.74 -8.69
N ASP A 198 -10.63 12.70 -9.37
CA ASP A 198 -10.18 12.55 -10.77
C ASP A 198 -8.97 11.63 -10.97
N LEU A 199 -8.30 11.23 -9.88
CA LEU A 199 -7.01 10.56 -9.91
C LEU A 199 -7.09 9.21 -9.20
N VAL A 200 -6.65 8.14 -9.87
CA VAL A 200 -6.60 6.79 -9.30
C VAL A 200 -5.26 6.62 -8.57
N GLY A 201 -5.30 6.74 -7.24
CA GLY A 201 -4.14 6.51 -6.37
C GLY A 201 -3.87 5.03 -6.18
N TRP A 202 -2.90 4.71 -5.31
CA TRP A 202 -2.58 3.32 -4.95
C TRP A 202 -3.79 2.56 -4.41
N ASP A 203 -4.44 3.12 -3.39
CA ASP A 203 -5.62 2.53 -2.76
C ASP A 203 -6.75 2.29 -3.76
N ASP A 204 -7.06 3.29 -4.59
CA ASP A 204 -8.12 3.19 -5.60
C ASP A 204 -7.78 2.13 -6.66
N PHE A 205 -6.51 2.02 -7.05
CA PHE A 205 -6.06 1.00 -7.98
C PHE A 205 -6.19 -0.40 -7.37
N VAL A 206 -5.76 -0.60 -6.12
CA VAL A 206 -5.89 -1.90 -5.43
C VAL A 206 -7.36 -2.30 -5.29
N CYS A 207 -8.22 -1.36 -4.89
CA CYS A 207 -9.66 -1.56 -4.81
C CYS A 207 -10.27 -1.96 -6.15
N LEU A 208 -9.90 -1.23 -7.22
CA LEU A 208 -10.37 -1.49 -8.57
C LEU A 208 -9.91 -2.86 -9.09
N ALA A 209 -8.61 -3.16 -8.95
CA ALA A 209 -8.02 -4.41 -9.41
C ALA A 209 -8.65 -5.61 -8.69
N ALA A 210 -8.75 -5.56 -7.35
CA ALA A 210 -9.39 -6.62 -6.57
C ALA A 210 -10.84 -6.85 -7.01
N ARG A 211 -11.64 -5.77 -7.10
CA ARG A 211 -13.05 -5.85 -7.51
C ARG A 211 -13.20 -6.48 -8.89
N LEU A 212 -12.43 -6.00 -9.87
CA LEU A 212 -12.50 -6.51 -11.24
C LEU A 212 -12.07 -7.97 -11.32
N GLN A 213 -11.02 -8.35 -10.60
CA GLN A 213 -10.56 -9.74 -10.56
C GLN A 213 -11.64 -10.66 -9.98
N ALA A 214 -12.30 -10.28 -8.89
CA ALA A 214 -13.39 -11.07 -8.32
C ALA A 214 -14.57 -11.21 -9.27
N GLN A 215 -14.96 -10.12 -9.95
CA GLN A 215 -16.03 -10.15 -10.95
C GLN A 215 -15.70 -11.07 -12.13
N ILE A 216 -14.46 -11.01 -12.62
CA ILE A 216 -13.99 -11.89 -13.70
C ILE A 216 -13.98 -13.34 -13.24
N ASN A 217 -13.48 -13.63 -12.04
CA ASN A 217 -13.47 -14.98 -11.49
C ASN A 217 -14.89 -15.55 -11.35
N ASP A 218 -15.85 -14.71 -10.93
CA ASP A 218 -17.26 -15.11 -10.83
C ASP A 218 -17.92 -15.33 -12.18
N PHE A 219 -17.57 -14.52 -13.18
CA PHE A 219 -18.00 -14.74 -14.55
C PHE A 219 -17.43 -16.05 -15.11
N GLN A 220 -16.13 -16.29 -14.96
CA GLN A 220 -15.43 -17.50 -15.41
C GLN A 220 -15.95 -18.79 -14.76
N ARG A 221 -16.45 -18.71 -13.52
CA ARG A 221 -17.11 -19.86 -12.87
C ARG A 221 -18.39 -20.29 -13.56
N VAL A 222 -19.05 -19.38 -14.26
CA VAL A 222 -20.31 -19.62 -14.97
C VAL A 222 -20.07 -19.87 -16.45
N ASP A 223 -19.09 -19.20 -17.04
CA ASP A 223 -18.63 -19.35 -18.43
C ASP A 223 -17.80 -20.64 -18.60
N THR A 224 -18.48 -21.79 -18.60
CA THR A 224 -17.82 -23.11 -18.65
C THR A 224 -17.25 -23.47 -20.01
N ASP A 225 -17.67 -22.79 -21.07
CA ASP A 225 -17.27 -22.99 -22.45
C ASP A 225 -16.32 -21.91 -22.99
N GLU A 226 -15.94 -20.95 -22.14
CA GLU A 226 -14.96 -19.88 -22.41
C GLU A 226 -15.31 -19.02 -23.64
N ASP A 227 -16.59 -18.94 -24.00
CA ASP A 227 -17.07 -18.19 -25.16
C ASP A 227 -17.37 -16.72 -24.82
N ARG A 228 -17.24 -16.36 -23.53
CA ARG A 228 -17.52 -15.05 -22.95
C ARG A 228 -18.99 -14.64 -22.99
N VAL A 229 -19.89 -15.61 -23.02
CA VAL A 229 -21.34 -15.44 -22.96
C VAL A 229 -21.89 -16.39 -21.90
N ILE A 230 -22.62 -15.84 -20.92
CA ILE A 230 -23.24 -16.66 -19.88
C ILE A 230 -24.76 -16.64 -19.99
N THR A 231 -25.38 -17.79 -19.74
CA THR A 231 -26.82 -17.89 -19.50
C THR A 231 -27.04 -18.22 -18.03
N VAL A 232 -27.65 -17.30 -17.29
CA VAL A 232 -27.87 -17.42 -15.84
C VAL A 232 -29.35 -17.31 -15.50
N LEU A 233 -29.76 -18.01 -14.43
CA LEU A 233 -31.08 -17.82 -13.84
C LEU A 233 -31.15 -16.46 -13.13
N TYR A 234 -32.36 -15.93 -12.94
CA TYR A 234 -32.57 -14.66 -12.26
C TYR A 234 -31.91 -14.61 -10.88
N ASP A 235 -32.08 -15.66 -10.07
CA ASP A 235 -31.52 -15.70 -8.70
C ASP A 235 -29.98 -15.72 -8.71
N GLN A 236 -29.39 -16.42 -9.69
CA GLN A 236 -27.94 -16.44 -9.89
C GLN A 236 -27.43 -15.06 -10.31
N TYR A 237 -28.15 -14.39 -11.21
CA TYR A 237 -27.84 -13.02 -11.62
C TYR A 237 -27.89 -12.04 -10.44
N MET A 238 -28.93 -12.13 -9.59
CA MET A 238 -29.05 -11.29 -8.40
C MET A 238 -27.91 -11.54 -7.41
N ASP A 239 -27.53 -12.81 -7.18
CA ASP A 239 -26.39 -13.15 -6.32
C ASP A 239 -25.05 -12.66 -6.90
N MET A 240 -24.86 -12.76 -8.21
CA MET A 240 -23.67 -12.22 -8.90
C MET A 240 -23.58 -10.69 -8.76
N ILE A 241 -24.69 -9.96 -8.91
CA ILE A 241 -24.68 -8.50 -8.75
C ILE A 241 -24.47 -8.07 -7.32
N ASN A 242 -25.05 -8.76 -6.33
CA ASN A 242 -24.84 -8.41 -4.93
C ASN A 242 -23.37 -8.56 -4.51
N ARG A 243 -22.61 -9.45 -5.16
CA ARG A 243 -21.15 -9.53 -5.01
C ARG A 243 -20.40 -8.34 -5.63
N CYS A 244 -21.02 -7.65 -6.59
CA CYS A 244 -20.39 -6.57 -7.35
C CYS A 244 -20.61 -5.17 -6.78
N VAL A 245 -21.54 -4.95 -5.84
CA VAL A 245 -21.97 -3.61 -5.40
C VAL A 245 -21.45 -3.31 -4.00
N PHE A 246 -20.33 -2.58 -3.93
CA PHE A 246 -19.91 -1.78 -2.78
C PHE A 246 -19.25 -0.49 -3.29
#